data_AF-A0AAV0DRH7-F1
#
_entry.id   AF-A0AAV0DRH7-F1
#
_cell.length_a   1.000
_cell.length_b   1.000
_cell.length_c   1.000
_cell.angle_alpha   90.00
_cell.angle_beta   90.00
_cell.angle_gamma   90.00
#
_symmetry.space_group_name_H-M   'P 1'
#
loop_
_entity.id
_entity.type
_entity.pdbx_description
1 polymer ?
#
loop_
_entity_poly.entity_id
_entity_poly.type
_entity_poly.pdbx_seq_one_letter_code
_entity_poly.pdbx_strand_id
1 'polypeptide(L)' 'MLSSWQEANRKGMMQKPKEQAPRWKKPAVGWIKVNIDVALDERRGRRAWVWVARDHQGEFLAGDVKPCKQLGWRQYLK' A
#
# COMPACT_ATOMS: atom_id res chain seq x y z
N MET A 1 17.17 -9.27 0.69
CA MET A 1 15.82 -9.28 0.06
C MET A 1 15.11 -7.94 0.30
N LEU A 2 15.75 -6.83 -0.13
CA LEU A 2 15.27 -5.44 0.03
C LEU A 2 15.36 -4.65 -1.31
N SER A 3 15.87 -5.28 -2.37
CA SER A 3 16.27 -4.63 -3.63
C SER A 3 15.10 -4.34 -4.58
N SER A 4 14.01 -5.12 -4.52
CA SER A 4 12.92 -5.03 -5.51
C SER A 4 12.14 -3.72 -5.43
N TRP A 5 11.90 -3.18 -4.23
CA TRP A 5 11.22 -1.89 -4.06
C TRP A 5 12.06 -0.70 -4.56
N GLN A 6 13.37 -0.73 -4.29
CA GLN A 6 14.29 0.30 -4.77
C GLN A 6 14.47 0.26 -6.29
N GLU A 7 14.43 -0.92 -6.89
CA GLU A 7 14.49 -1.12 -8.35
C GLU A 7 13.20 -0.69 -9.06
N ALA A 8 12.03 -0.98 -8.47
CA ALA A 8 10.73 -0.55 -9.02
C ALA A 8 10.61 0.98 -9.09
N ASN A 9 11.09 1.70 -8.07
CA ASN A 9 11.10 3.17 -8.05
C ASN A 9 12.07 3.79 -9.07
N ARG A 10 13.05 3.02 -9.57
CA ARG A 10 14.07 3.49 -10.52
C ARG A 10 13.52 3.67 -11.93
N LYS A 11 12.47 2.92 -12.32
CA LYS A 11 11.92 2.90 -13.69
C LYS A 11 10.86 3.97 -13.96
N GLY A 12 10.56 4.86 -13.01
CA GLY A 12 9.50 5.87 -13.10
C GLY A 12 9.83 7.17 -13.86
N MET A 13 10.71 7.14 -14.88
CA MET A 13 11.08 8.33 -15.67
C MET A 13 10.31 8.47 -17.00
N MET A 14 9.04 8.07 -17.07
CA MET A 14 8.13 8.56 -18.11
C MET A 14 7.28 9.69 -17.54
N GLN A 15 7.67 10.93 -17.84
CA GLN A 15 6.96 12.13 -17.43
C GLN A 15 5.65 12.23 -18.22
N LYS A 16 4.55 11.76 -17.63
CA LYS A 16 3.21 12.21 -18.03
C LYS A 16 3.02 13.66 -17.56
N PRO A 17 2.31 14.53 -18.32
CA PRO A 17 2.01 15.88 -17.87
C PRO A 17 1.34 15.83 -16.50
N LYS A 18 2.02 16.38 -15.51
CA LYS A 18 1.64 16.31 -14.12
C LYS A 18 0.57 17.36 -13.88
N GLU A 19 -0.71 16.97 -13.93
CA GLU A 19 -1.70 17.66 -13.10
C GLU A 19 -1.09 17.69 -11.70
N GLN A 20 -0.89 18.90 -11.16
CA GLN A 20 -0.07 19.12 -9.97
C GLN A 20 -0.81 18.58 -8.75
N ALA A 21 -0.83 17.25 -8.62
CA ALA A 21 -1.28 16.59 -7.41
C ALA A 21 -0.51 17.21 -6.24
N PRO A 22 -1.20 17.60 -5.15
CA PRO A 22 -0.56 18.25 -4.03
C PRO A 22 0.60 17.39 -3.54
N ARG A 23 1.78 18.00 -3.41
CA ARG A 23 2.95 17.33 -2.85
C ARG A 23 2.61 16.86 -1.44
N TRP A 24 2.89 15.60 -1.12
CA TRP A 24 2.66 15.04 0.21
C TRP A 24 3.37 15.89 1.27
N LYS A 25 2.64 16.20 2.35
CA LYS A 25 3.14 16.89 3.55
C LYS A 25 2.91 16.01 4.77
N LYS A 26 3.82 16.12 5.74
CA LYS A 26 3.68 15.47 7.06
C LYS A 26 2.37 15.94 7.73
N PRO A 27 1.63 15.06 8.43
CA PRO A 27 0.44 15.47 9.18
C PRO A 27 0.78 16.49 10.27
N ALA A 28 -0.17 17.35 10.61
CA ALA A 28 -0.05 18.25 11.75
C ALA A 28 -0.15 17.48 13.08
N VAL A 29 0.30 18.10 14.18
CA VAL A 29 0.15 17.56 15.53
C VAL A 29 -1.33 17.24 15.79
N GLY A 30 -1.62 16.08 16.38
CA GLY A 30 -2.99 15.59 16.62
C GLY A 30 -3.61 14.80 15.46
N TRP A 31 -2.97 14.76 14.27
CA TRP A 31 -3.41 13.94 13.15
C TRP A 31 -2.70 12.60 13.10
N ILE A 32 -3.42 11.59 12.61
CA ILE A 32 -2.92 10.24 12.37
C ILE A 32 -2.77 10.02 10.86
N LYS A 33 -1.60 9.53 10.44
CA LYS A 33 -1.39 9.01 9.09
C LYS A 33 -1.75 7.54 9.05
N VAL A 34 -2.65 7.14 8.16
CA VAL A 34 -2.94 5.74 7.90
C VAL A 34 -2.40 5.35 6.53
N ASN A 35 -1.49 4.38 6.50
CA ASN A 35 -1.04 3.72 5.28
C ASN A 35 -1.79 2.40 5.14
N ILE A 36 -2.30 2.12 3.94
CA ILE A 36 -3.01 0.88 3.61
C ILE A 36 -2.30 0.26 2.41
N ASP A 37 -2.10 -1.05 2.43
CA ASP A 37 -1.51 -1.79 1.32
C ASP A 37 -2.20 -3.16 1.13
N VAL A 38 -2.08 -3.71 -0.08
CA VAL A 38 -2.64 -5.02 -0.44
C VAL A 38 -1.57 -5.84 -1.14
N ALA A 39 -1.35 -7.06 -0.66
CA ALA A 39 -0.49 -8.04 -1.28
C ALA A 39 -1.33 -9.11 -2.01
N LEU A 40 -0.94 -9.43 -3.24
CA LEU A 40 -1.59 -10.43 -4.09
C LEU A 40 -0.56 -11.50 -4.51
N ASP A 41 -0.93 -12.77 -4.36
CA ASP A 41 -0.19 -13.94 -4.87
C ASP A 41 -1.14 -14.74 -5.76
N GLU A 42 -1.16 -14.37 -7.04
CA GLU A 42 -2.07 -14.95 -8.05
C GLU A 42 -1.86 -16.45 -8.20
N ARG A 43 -0.60 -16.90 -8.26
CA ARG A 43 -0.24 -18.32 -8.44
C ARG A 43 -0.84 -19.20 -7.34
N ARG A 44 -0.91 -18.70 -6.11
CA ARG A 44 -1.48 -19.44 -4.97
C ARG A 44 -2.91 -18.99 -4.61
N GLY A 45 -3.48 -18.04 -5.35
CA GLY A 45 -4.81 -17.49 -5.09
C GLY A 45 -4.94 -16.84 -3.71
N ARG A 46 -3.87 -16.27 -3.16
CA ARG A 46 -3.84 -15.66 -1.82
C ARG A 46 -3.83 -14.14 -1.92
N ARG A 47 -4.51 -13.48 -0.99
CA ARG A 47 -4.44 -12.03 -0.82
C ARG A 47 -4.39 -11.65 0.65
N ALA A 48 -3.74 -10.55 0.97
CA ALA A 48 -3.74 -9.96 2.29
C ALA A 48 -3.89 -8.45 2.18
N TRP A 49 -4.62 -7.86 3.11
CA TRP A 49 -4.68 -6.41 3.28
C TRP A 49 -4.04 -6.05 4.61
N VAL A 50 -3.30 -4.95 4.62
CA VAL A 50 -2.61 -4.45 5.80
C VAL A 50 -2.86 -2.96 5.93
N TRP A 51 -2.98 -2.50 7.17
CA TRP A 51 -2.96 -1.08 7.46
C TRP A 51 -2.06 -0.78 8.65
N VAL A 52 -1.49 0.42 8.65
CA VAL A 52 -0.71 0.96 9.76
C VAL A 52 -1.08 2.40 10.01
N ALA A 53 -1.42 2.71 11.26
CA ALA A 53 -1.61 4.05 11.77
C ALA A 53 -0.33 4.54 12.44
N ARG A 54 0.03 5.77 12.12
CA ARG A 54 1.19 6.47 12.67
C ARG A 54 0.80 7.85 13.13
N ASP A 55 1.44 8.33 14.18
CA ASP A 55 1.24 9.69 14.64
C ASP A 55 1.86 10.70 13.66
N HIS A 56 1.75 11.99 13.99
CA HIS A 56 2.34 13.04 13.20
C HIS A 56 3.87 12.90 13.05
N GLN A 57 4.61 12.39 14.05
CA GLN A 57 6.05 12.18 13.99
C GLN A 57 6.45 10.96 13.15
N GLY A 58 5.50 10.06 12.89
CA GLY A 58 5.72 8.81 12.17
C GLY A 58 5.85 7.60 13.09
N GLU A 59 5.62 7.78 14.40
CA GLU A 59 5.64 6.74 15.41
C GLU A 59 4.46 5.79 15.20
N PHE A 60 4.70 4.49 15.40
CA PHE A 60 3.68 3.47 15.25
C PHE A 60 2.63 3.58 16.37
N LEU A 61 1.36 3.65 15.99
CA LEU A 61 0.24 3.67 16.95
C LEU A 61 -0.50 2.34 16.96
N ALA A 62 -0.87 1.84 15.77
CA ALA A 62 -1.60 0.60 15.60
C ALA A 62 -1.43 0.08 14.17
N GLY A 63 -1.73 -1.19 13.97
CA GLY A 63 -1.78 -1.79 12.65
C GLY A 63 -2.39 -3.17 12.73
N ASP A 64 -2.89 -3.63 11.60
CA ASP A 64 -3.44 -4.97 11.50
C ASP A 64 -3.18 -5.54 10.11
N VAL A 65 -3.08 -6.87 10.06
CA VAL A 65 -3.02 -7.64 8.84
C VAL A 65 -4.20 -8.58 8.79
N LYS A 66 -4.88 -8.56 7.67
CA LYS A 66 -6.05 -9.38 7.45
C LYS A 66 -5.76 -10.28 6.25
N PRO A 67 -5.31 -11.51 6.50
CA PRO A 67 -5.18 -12.50 5.45
C PRO A 67 -6.59 -12.83 4.95
N CYS A 68 -6.85 -12.63 3.66
CA CYS A 68 -8.09 -13.12 3.07
C CYS A 68 -7.81 -14.53 2.53
N LYS A 69 -8.59 -15.51 3.01
CA LYS A 69 -8.49 -16.89 2.54
C LYS A 69 -8.78 -16.97 1.03
N GLN A 70 -8.19 -18.02 0.45
CA GLN A 70 -8.14 -18.39 -0.96
C GLN A 70 -9.36 -17.95 -1.78
N LEU A 71 -9.12 -17.24 -2.89
CA LEU A 71 -10.15 -16.96 -3.87
C LEU A 71 -10.65 -18.29 -4.45
N GLY A 72 -11.89 -18.67 -4.12
CA GLY A 72 -12.63 -19.62 -4.95
C GLY A 72 -12.98 -18.91 -6.25
N TRP A 73 -12.16 -19.10 -7.30
CA TRP A 73 -12.29 -18.44 -8.61
C TRP A 73 -13.57 -18.80 -9.41
N ARG A 74 -14.65 -19.24 -8.75
CA ARG A 74 -15.91 -19.67 -9.40
C ARG A 74 -17.01 -18.61 -9.45
N GLN A 75 -16.79 -17.36 -9.04
CA GLN A 75 -17.90 -16.39 -8.92
C GLN A 75 -17.81 -15.11 -9.76
N TYR A 76 -16.78 -14.94 -10.60
CA TYR A 76 -16.59 -13.69 -11.37
C TYR A 76 -16.30 -13.87 -12.86
N LEU A 77 -16.84 -14.93 -13.47
CA LEU A 77 -17.04 -15.00 -14.92
C LEU A 77 -18.54 -15.21 -15.15
N LYS A 78 -19.23 -14.13 -15.54
CA LYS A 78 -20.47 -14.19 -16.31
C LYS A 78 -20.12 -13.88 -17.75
#